data_AF-A0A497RSQ1-F1
#
_entry.id   AF-A0A497RSQ1-F1
#
_cell.length_a   1.000
_cell.length_b   1.000
_cell.length_c   1.000
_cell.angle_alpha   90.00
_cell.angle_beta   90.00
_cell.angle_gamma   90.00
#
_symmetry.space_group_name_H-M   'P 1'
#
loop_
_entity.id
_entity.type
_entity.pdbx_description
1 polymer ?
#
loop_
_entity_poly.entity_id
_entity_poly.type
_entity_poly.pdbx_seq_one_letter_code
_entity_poly.pdbx_strand_id
1 'polypeptide(L)'
;MRPIRALRFECLRCGRCCVQTRRELHGLVFGIQLWPEEKKLLTCIAKERGIKITVKPQFASRSKSDITLWQLADEPCPFYDETTRSCTIYPYRPLACRAYPVCATGGLDKYCEWTKRHEHLIPFRLEGPEPIWNAIIVLRRTMLEQTRPSRWVFDLRTEKWYKVEDVIKEVVVIKI
;
A
#
# COMPACT_ATOMS: atom_id res chain seq x y z
N MET A 1 -23.31 14.88 -23.27
CA MET A 1 -22.40 14.34 -22.22
C MET A 1 -21.17 15.23 -22.15
N ARG A 2 -20.73 15.65 -20.95
CA ARG A 2 -19.43 16.32 -20.81
C ARG A 2 -18.30 15.29 -20.99
N PRO A 3 -17.21 15.60 -21.71
CA PRO A 3 -16.10 14.67 -21.87
C PRO A 3 -15.45 14.39 -20.52
N ILE A 4 -15.16 13.11 -20.24
CA ILE A 4 -14.40 12.69 -19.06
C ILE A 4 -12.99 13.28 -19.18
N ARG A 5 -12.60 14.11 -18.23
CA ARG A 5 -11.25 14.70 -18.19
C ARG A 5 -10.23 13.63 -17.82
N ALA A 6 -9.06 13.66 -18.44
CA ALA A 6 -7.92 12.86 -18.02
C ALA A 6 -7.05 13.68 -17.06
N LEU A 7 -6.64 13.07 -15.95
CA LEU A 7 -5.81 13.72 -14.93
C LEU A 7 -4.61 12.83 -14.59
N ARG A 8 -3.41 13.36 -14.74
CA ARG A 8 -2.19 12.66 -14.37
C ARG A 8 -1.89 12.80 -12.88
N PHE A 9 -1.69 11.68 -12.18
CA PHE A 9 -1.23 11.73 -10.80
C PHE A 9 0.21 12.23 -10.70
N GLU A 10 0.42 13.16 -9.76
CA GLU A 10 1.73 13.64 -9.37
C GLU A 10 1.87 13.68 -7.84
N CYS A 11 2.96 13.10 -7.33
CA CYS A 11 3.27 13.19 -5.91
C CYS A 11 3.67 14.63 -5.56
N LEU A 12 2.81 15.32 -4.81
CA LEU A 12 3.04 16.71 -4.38
C LEU A 12 4.16 16.88 -3.32
N ARG A 13 4.89 15.81 -2.99
CA ARG A 13 5.90 15.79 -1.91
C ARG A 13 5.38 16.39 -0.60
N CYS A 14 4.10 16.17 -0.33
CA CYS A 14 3.44 16.76 0.83
C CYS A 14 3.86 16.11 2.15
N GLY A 15 4.45 14.91 2.11
CA GLY A 15 4.89 14.13 3.27
C GLY A 15 3.83 13.25 3.91
N ARG A 16 2.52 13.53 3.71
CA ARG A 16 1.42 12.88 4.46
C ARG A 16 1.45 11.35 4.44
N CYS A 17 1.51 10.73 3.26
CA CYS A 17 1.55 9.27 3.16
C CYS A 17 2.89 8.66 3.61
N CYS A 18 3.94 9.48 3.73
CA CYS A 18 5.24 9.06 4.24
C CYS A 18 5.31 9.14 5.77
N VAL A 19 4.63 10.11 6.39
CA VAL A 19 4.58 10.25 7.85
C VAL A 19 3.47 9.42 8.49
N GLN A 20 2.39 9.16 7.75
CA GLN A 20 1.28 8.28 8.15
C GLN A 20 1.27 7.06 7.23
N THR A 21 2.13 6.09 7.51
CA THR A 21 2.30 4.85 6.72
C THR A 21 1.29 3.78 7.10
N ARG A 22 0.73 3.83 8.31
CA ARG A 22 -0.24 2.86 8.80
C ARG A 22 -1.64 3.21 8.32
N ARG A 23 -2.43 2.16 8.06
CA ARG A 23 -3.82 2.25 7.61
C ARG A 23 -4.68 1.27 8.38
N GLU A 24 -5.82 1.75 8.85
CA GLU A 24 -6.85 0.89 9.43
C GLU A 24 -7.82 0.42 8.34
N LEU A 25 -8.02 -0.90 8.25
CA LEU A 25 -8.97 -1.51 7.33
C LEU A 25 -9.56 -2.77 7.98
N HIS A 26 -10.89 -2.93 7.94
CA HIS A 26 -11.61 -4.03 8.61
C HIS A 26 -11.27 -4.19 10.10
N GLY A 27 -10.99 -3.10 10.81
CA GLY A 27 -10.60 -3.14 12.23
C GLY A 27 -9.20 -3.72 12.48
N LEU A 28 -8.36 -3.80 11.44
CA LEU A 28 -6.96 -4.21 11.51
C LEU A 28 -6.06 -3.05 11.11
N VAL A 29 -4.84 -3.00 11.63
CA VAL A 29 -3.84 -2.00 11.26
C VAL A 29 -2.75 -2.64 10.38
N PHE A 30 -2.54 -2.03 9.22
CA PHE A 30 -1.57 -2.45 8.22
C PHE A 30 -0.52 -1.37 7.98
N GLY A 31 0.70 -1.77 7.67
CA GLY A 31 1.77 -0.91 7.16
C GLY A 31 1.83 -0.92 5.64
N ILE A 32 3.00 -0.57 5.08
CA ILE A 32 3.21 -0.60 3.63
C ILE A 32 3.44 -2.04 3.19
N GLN A 33 2.54 -2.60 2.37
CA GLN A 33 2.65 -3.95 1.81
C GLN A 33 3.92 -4.12 0.96
N LEU A 34 4.61 -5.24 1.18
CA LEU A 34 5.85 -5.65 0.53
C LEU A 34 5.72 -7.10 0.02
N TRP A 35 6.10 -7.30 -1.24
CA TRP A 35 6.33 -8.63 -1.78
C TRP A 35 7.67 -9.20 -1.28
N PRO A 36 7.89 -10.52 -1.35
CA PRO A 36 9.15 -11.13 -0.90
C PRO A 36 10.41 -10.48 -1.49
N GLU A 37 10.36 -10.11 -2.78
CA GLU A 37 11.46 -9.44 -3.49
C GLU A 37 11.65 -8.01 -2.99
N GLU A 38 10.56 -7.27 -2.75
CA GLU A 38 10.60 -5.91 -2.22
C GLU A 38 11.10 -5.89 -0.78
N LYS A 39 10.70 -6.86 0.05
CA LYS A 39 11.26 -7.04 1.40
C LYS A 39 12.79 -7.20 1.32
N LYS A 40 13.28 -8.09 0.44
CA LYS A 40 14.73 -8.32 0.28
C LYS A 40 15.43 -7.03 -0.15
N LEU A 41 14.92 -6.36 -1.18
CA LEU A 41 15.47 -5.11 -1.71
C LEU A 41 15.56 -4.02 -0.63
N LEU A 42 14.45 -3.74 0.06
CA LEU A 42 14.40 -2.69 1.08
C LEU A 42 15.32 -3.03 2.26
N THR A 43 15.44 -4.30 2.64
CA THR A 43 16.37 -4.74 3.69
C THR A 43 17.83 -4.50 3.27
N CYS A 44 18.18 -4.77 2.02
CA CYS A 44 19.52 -4.48 1.49
C CYS A 44 19.81 -2.98 1.52
N ILE A 45 18.92 -2.15 0.96
CA ILE A 45 19.08 -0.69 0.95
C ILE A 45 19.21 -0.14 2.37
N ALA A 46 18.39 -0.63 3.30
CA ALA A 46 18.43 -0.23 4.70
C ALA A 46 19.77 -0.58 5.35
N LYS A 47 20.26 -1.81 5.15
CA LYS A 47 21.56 -2.26 5.67
C LYS A 47 22.71 -1.43 5.11
N GLU A 48 22.75 -1.19 3.80
CA GLU A 48 23.79 -0.40 3.13
C GLU A 48 23.85 1.05 3.65
N ARG A 49 22.69 1.61 4.00
CA ARG A 49 22.57 2.99 4.48
C ARG A 49 22.58 3.13 6.00
N GLY A 50 22.74 2.03 6.75
CA GLY A 50 22.65 2.04 8.22
C GLY A 50 21.27 2.46 8.75
N ILE A 51 20.21 2.32 7.94
CA ILE A 51 18.83 2.64 8.32
C ILE A 51 18.22 1.42 9.00
N LYS A 52 17.62 1.62 10.18
CA LYS A 52 16.85 0.56 10.86
C LYS A 52 15.43 0.51 10.27
N ILE A 53 14.99 -0.68 9.88
CA ILE A 53 13.62 -0.93 9.40
C ILE A 53 12.98 -2.08 10.17
N THR A 54 11.67 -2.01 10.34
CA THR A 54 10.83 -3.01 11.00
C THR A 54 9.92 -3.67 9.97
N VAL A 55 10.28 -4.88 9.56
CA VAL A 55 9.47 -5.66 8.61
C VAL A 55 8.74 -6.77 9.35
N LYS A 56 7.41 -6.81 9.23
CA LYS A 56 6.54 -7.81 9.85
C LYS A 56 5.79 -8.62 8.78
N PRO A 57 5.31 -9.83 9.08
CA PRO A 57 4.39 -10.53 8.18
C PRO A 57 3.11 -9.71 7.97
N GLN A 58 2.46 -9.87 6.82
CA GLN A 58 1.14 -9.29 6.56
C GLN A 58 0.11 -10.37 6.29
N PHE A 59 0.44 -11.33 5.43
CA PHE A 59 -0.42 -12.46 5.12
C PHE A 59 0.38 -13.78 5.15
N ALA A 60 -0.33 -14.86 5.46
CA ALA A 60 0.18 -16.22 5.35
C ALA A 60 -0.88 -17.17 4.77
N SER A 61 -0.43 -18.29 4.21
CA SER A 61 -1.29 -19.21 3.47
C SER A 61 -1.96 -20.24 4.40
N ARG A 62 -1.61 -21.52 4.34
CA ARG A 62 -2.20 -22.63 5.09
C ARG A 62 -1.85 -22.57 6.58
N SER A 63 -0.65 -22.09 6.90
CA SER A 63 -0.14 -21.92 8.27
C SER A 63 0.42 -20.53 8.47
N LYS A 64 0.52 -20.10 9.75
CA LYS A 64 1.14 -18.82 10.14
C LYS A 64 2.62 -18.71 9.80
N SER A 65 3.29 -19.83 9.54
CA SER A 65 4.69 -19.89 9.11
C SER A 65 4.88 -19.75 7.60
N ASP A 66 3.84 -20.01 6.80
CA ASP A 66 3.87 -19.92 5.34
C ASP A 66 3.52 -18.49 4.87
N ILE A 67 4.42 -17.55 5.16
CA ILE A 67 4.23 -16.12 4.92
C ILE A 67 4.28 -15.81 3.42
N THR A 68 3.22 -15.19 2.91
CA THR A 68 3.07 -14.86 1.50
C THR A 68 3.38 -13.40 1.20
N LEU A 69 3.15 -12.50 2.17
CA LEU A 69 3.40 -11.08 2.07
C LEU A 69 3.93 -10.51 3.38
N TRP A 70 4.68 -9.43 3.25
CA TRP A 70 5.28 -8.69 4.34
C TRP A 70 4.76 -7.26 4.36
N GLN A 71 5.05 -6.53 5.43
CA GLN A 71 4.72 -5.13 5.55
C GLN A 71 5.82 -4.38 6.28
N LEU A 72 6.12 -3.15 5.82
CA LEU A 72 6.93 -2.19 6.55
C LEU A 72 6.06 -1.58 7.66
N ALA A 73 6.40 -1.87 8.92
CA ALA A 73 5.60 -1.51 10.08
C ALA A 73 5.96 -0.15 10.68
N ASP A 74 7.06 0.46 10.24
CA ASP A 74 7.54 1.75 10.72
C ASP A 74 6.60 2.89 10.33
N GLU A 75 6.34 3.77 11.30
CA GLU A 75 5.62 5.03 11.12
C GLU A 75 6.33 6.09 11.98
N PRO A 76 6.90 7.16 11.38
CA PRO A 76 6.93 7.49 9.95
C PRO A 76 7.81 6.51 9.12
N CYS A 77 7.74 6.62 7.79
CA CYS A 77 8.55 5.82 6.88
C CYS A 77 10.06 6.10 7.09
N PRO A 78 10.90 5.07 7.29
CA PRO A 78 12.33 5.24 7.54
C PRO A 78 13.12 5.73 6.32
N PHE A 79 12.52 5.73 5.14
CA PHE A 79 13.11 6.28 3.92
C PHE A 79 12.60 7.69 3.58
N TYR A 80 11.78 8.30 4.43
CA TYR A 80 11.34 9.68 4.27
C TYR A 80 12.38 10.62 4.87
N ASP A 81 12.80 11.61 4.08
CA ASP A 81 13.61 12.72 4.56
C ASP A 81 12.70 13.93 4.77
N GLU A 82 12.53 14.32 6.03
CA GLU A 82 11.68 15.45 6.41
C GLU A 82 12.22 16.79 5.90
N THR A 83 13.54 16.91 5.77
CA THR A 83 14.22 18.15 5.34
C THR A 83 13.92 18.44 3.88
N THR A 84 14.09 17.44 3.02
CA THR A 84 13.79 17.57 1.58
C THR A 84 12.34 17.23 1.24
N ARG A 85 11.55 16.78 2.22
CA ARG A 85 10.18 16.27 2.08
C ARG A 85 10.06 15.20 1.00
N SER A 86 11.06 14.34 0.89
CA SER A 86 11.19 13.40 -0.23
C SER A 86 11.50 11.98 0.23
N CYS A 87 11.22 11.00 -0.63
CA CYS A 87 11.60 9.62 -0.39
C CYS A 87 13.02 9.40 -0.91
N THR A 88 13.94 9.01 -0.03
CA THR A 88 15.35 8.78 -0.35
C THR A 88 15.58 7.54 -1.23
N ILE A 89 14.54 6.73 -1.44
CA ILE A 89 14.52 5.55 -2.31
C ILE A 89 13.45 5.66 -3.42
N TYR A 90 13.08 6.87 -3.84
CA TYR A 90 11.95 7.11 -4.76
C TYR A 90 11.88 6.15 -5.98
N PRO A 91 12.99 5.81 -6.67
CA PRO A 91 12.98 4.85 -7.79
C PRO A 91 12.69 3.40 -7.36
N TYR A 92 13.07 3.03 -6.15
CA TYR A 92 12.95 1.69 -5.57
C TYR A 92 11.73 1.51 -4.65
N ARG A 93 10.80 2.46 -4.68
CA ARG A 93 9.59 2.41 -3.85
C ARG A 93 8.82 1.11 -4.11
N PRO A 94 8.23 0.51 -3.05
CA PRO A 94 7.45 -0.70 -3.19
C PRO A 94 6.18 -0.44 -4.02
N LEU A 95 5.57 -1.51 -4.51
CA LEU A 95 4.43 -1.48 -5.42
C LEU A 95 3.24 -0.74 -4.81
N ALA A 96 2.99 -0.93 -3.52
CA ALA A 96 1.98 -0.18 -2.76
C ALA A 96 2.20 1.34 -2.84
N CYS A 97 3.45 1.80 -2.72
CA CYS A 97 3.78 3.23 -2.84
C CYS A 97 3.77 3.74 -4.29
N ARG A 98 4.05 2.87 -5.27
CA ARG A 98 3.97 3.21 -6.71
C ARG A 98 2.54 3.34 -7.19
N ALA A 99 1.63 2.51 -6.68
CA ALA A 99 0.20 2.58 -7.01
C ALA A 99 -0.53 3.77 -6.37
N TYR A 100 0.07 4.38 -5.34
CA TYR A 100 -0.51 5.55 -4.67
C TYR A 100 -0.81 6.66 -5.69
N PRO A 101 -2.01 7.26 -5.67
CA PRO A 101 -2.98 7.30 -4.57
C PRO A 101 -4.07 6.24 -4.66
N VAL A 102 -3.97 5.26 -5.57
CA VAL A 102 -4.99 4.22 -5.72
C VAL A 102 -4.81 3.16 -4.63
N CYS A 103 -5.88 2.96 -3.86
CA CYS A 103 -5.97 1.92 -2.84
C CYS A 103 -6.24 0.56 -3.47
N ALA A 104 -5.91 -0.52 -2.78
CA ALA A 104 -6.11 -1.87 -3.31
C ALA A 104 -7.58 -2.24 -3.59
N THR A 105 -8.53 -1.49 -2.99
CA THR A 105 -9.97 -1.58 -3.25
C THR A 105 -10.42 -0.81 -4.52
N GLY A 106 -9.52 -0.11 -5.20
CA GLY A 106 -9.79 0.62 -6.45
C GLY A 106 -10.19 2.09 -6.29
N GLY A 107 -10.44 2.56 -5.06
CA GLY A 107 -10.67 3.98 -4.77
C GLY A 107 -9.38 4.80 -4.66
N LEU A 108 -9.51 6.12 -4.64
CA LEU A 108 -8.40 7.03 -4.33
C LEU A 108 -8.31 7.26 -2.82
N ASP A 109 -7.09 7.30 -2.28
CA ASP A 109 -6.87 7.62 -0.87
C ASP A 109 -7.32 9.07 -0.60
N LYS A 110 -8.37 9.22 0.21
CA LYS A 110 -8.92 10.51 0.65
C LYS A 110 -7.92 11.34 1.48
N TYR A 111 -6.88 10.72 2.04
CA TYR A 111 -5.81 11.41 2.75
C TYR A 111 -4.73 11.97 1.81
N CYS A 112 -4.72 11.56 0.54
CA CYS A 112 -3.82 12.12 -0.47
C CYS A 112 -4.22 13.55 -0.79
N GLU A 113 -3.26 14.47 -0.63
CA GLU A 113 -3.48 15.89 -0.96
C GLU A 113 -3.79 16.11 -2.45
N TRP A 114 -3.18 15.33 -3.35
CA TRP A 114 -3.51 15.40 -4.77
C TRP A 114 -4.95 14.98 -5.01
N THR A 115 -5.42 13.90 -4.37
CA THR A 115 -6.81 13.44 -4.50
C THR A 115 -7.78 14.52 -4.05
N LYS A 116 -7.57 15.12 -2.86
CA LYS A 116 -8.43 16.20 -2.34
C LYS A 116 -8.54 17.38 -3.30
N ARG A 117 -7.42 17.77 -3.93
CA ARG A 117 -7.42 18.88 -4.90
C ARG A 117 -8.21 18.59 -6.16
N HIS A 118 -8.43 17.33 -6.52
CA HIS A 118 -9.03 16.93 -7.79
C HIS A 118 -10.34 16.15 -7.63
N GLU A 119 -10.81 15.87 -6.41
CA GLU A 119 -12.03 15.09 -6.17
C GLU A 119 -13.28 15.77 -6.75
N HIS A 120 -13.30 17.10 -6.83
CA HIS A 120 -14.37 17.88 -7.46
C HIS A 120 -14.46 17.70 -8.99
N LEU A 121 -13.48 17.02 -9.60
CA LEU A 121 -13.44 16.73 -11.05
C LEU A 121 -13.97 15.33 -11.39
N ILE A 122 -14.44 14.55 -10.40
CA ILE A 122 -14.99 13.20 -10.61
C ILE A 122 -16.32 13.29 -11.38
N PRO A 123 -16.54 12.45 -12.43
CA PRO A 123 -15.66 11.39 -12.91
C PRO A 123 -14.53 11.90 -13.81
N PHE A 124 -13.31 11.41 -13.56
CA PHE A 124 -12.14 11.62 -14.41
C PHE A 124 -11.42 10.30 -14.69
N ARG A 125 -10.66 10.24 -15.78
CA ARG A 125 -9.72 9.15 -16.08
C ARG A 125 -8.40 9.44 -15.39
N LEU A 126 -7.97 8.58 -14.47
CA LEU A 126 -6.65 8.71 -13.86
C LEU A 126 -5.58 8.28 -14.88
N GLU A 127 -4.67 9.18 -15.21
CA GLU A 127 -3.44 8.86 -15.91
C GLU A 127 -2.30 8.81 -14.90
N GLY A 128 -1.31 7.99 -15.17
CA GLY A 128 -0.18 7.83 -14.28
C GLY A 128 1.07 7.55 -15.08
N PRO A 129 2.26 7.86 -14.55
CA PRO A 129 3.47 7.27 -15.10
C PRO A 129 3.29 5.75 -15.19
N GLU A 130 3.72 5.18 -16.31
CA GLU A 130 3.75 3.74 -16.57
C GLU A 130 4.71 3.11 -15.55
N PRO A 131 4.24 2.83 -14.32
CA PRO A 131 3.63 1.55 -13.96
C PRO A 131 2.43 1.62 -12.98
N ILE A 132 1.74 2.76 -12.81
CA ILE A 132 0.62 2.87 -11.82
C ILE A 132 -0.46 1.83 -12.07
N TRP A 133 -0.92 1.66 -13.31
CA TRP A 133 -1.96 0.68 -13.65
C TRP A 133 -1.52 -0.76 -13.42
N ASN A 134 -0.27 -1.10 -13.77
CA ASN A 134 0.31 -2.42 -13.50
C ASN A 134 0.38 -2.68 -11.99
N ALA A 135 0.78 -1.68 -11.20
CA ALA A 135 0.83 -1.76 -9.76
C ALA A 135 -0.57 -2.00 -9.15
N ILE A 136 -1.60 -1.30 -9.65
CA ILE A 136 -2.99 -1.48 -9.23
C ILE A 136 -3.50 -2.89 -9.55
N ILE A 137 -3.24 -3.38 -10.77
CA ILE A 137 -3.67 -4.73 -11.18
C ILE A 137 -3.05 -5.78 -10.28
N VAL A 138 -1.74 -5.68 -10.02
CA VAL A 138 -1.01 -6.62 -9.17
C VAL A 138 -1.49 -6.53 -7.72
N LEU A 139 -1.67 -5.32 -7.17
CA LEU A 139 -2.23 -5.12 -5.82
C LEU A 139 -3.61 -5.76 -5.68
N ARG A 140 -4.49 -5.52 -6.66
CA ARG A 140 -5.86 -6.04 -6.63
C ARG A 140 -5.89 -7.57 -6.73
N ARG A 141 -5.16 -8.16 -7.68
CA ARG A 141 -5.04 -9.63 -7.80
C ARG A 141 -4.50 -10.25 -6.53
N THR A 142 -3.49 -9.60 -5.95
CA THR A 142 -2.89 -10.03 -4.70
C THR A 142 -3.89 -9.96 -3.56
N MET A 143 -4.62 -8.85 -3.38
CA MET A 143 -5.66 -8.78 -2.35
C MET A 143 -6.69 -9.89 -2.51
N LEU A 144 -7.24 -10.09 -3.71
CA LEU A 144 -8.22 -11.16 -3.98
C LEU A 144 -7.70 -12.55 -3.60
N GLU A 145 -6.42 -12.83 -3.86
CA GLU A 145 -5.79 -14.09 -3.50
C GLU A 145 -5.59 -14.22 -1.99
N GLN A 146 -5.10 -13.15 -1.34
CA GLN A 146 -4.74 -13.17 0.07
C GLN A 146 -5.95 -13.14 1.00
N THR A 147 -7.08 -12.62 0.53
CA THR A 147 -8.34 -12.60 1.28
C THR A 147 -9.21 -13.83 1.02
N ARG A 148 -8.66 -14.90 0.45
CA ARG A 148 -9.37 -16.20 0.36
C ARG A 148 -9.57 -16.82 1.75
N PRO A 149 -10.65 -17.60 1.96
CA PRO A 149 -10.86 -18.35 3.19
C PRO A 149 -9.66 -19.23 3.56
N SER A 150 -9.51 -19.51 4.85
CA SER A 150 -8.44 -20.31 5.45
C SER A 150 -7.05 -19.67 5.45
N ARG A 151 -6.88 -18.47 4.86
CA ARG A 151 -5.65 -17.68 4.98
C ARG A 151 -5.57 -16.93 6.31
N TRP A 152 -4.38 -16.42 6.60
CA TRP A 152 -4.10 -15.67 7.81
C TRP A 152 -3.68 -14.24 7.48
N VAL A 153 -4.09 -13.31 8.32
CA VAL A 153 -3.71 -11.89 8.25
C VAL A 153 -3.12 -11.45 9.59
N PHE A 154 -2.05 -10.66 9.54
CA PHE A 154 -1.34 -10.17 10.72
C PHE A 154 -1.65 -8.70 10.97
N ASP A 155 -2.14 -8.41 12.18
CA ASP A 155 -2.46 -7.06 12.62
C ASP A 155 -1.28 -6.41 13.35
N LEU A 156 -0.84 -5.23 12.89
CA LEU A 156 0.22 -4.49 13.55
C LEU A 156 -0.20 -3.89 14.90
N ARG A 157 -1.50 -3.68 15.14
CA ARG A 157 -1.98 -3.11 16.39
C ARG A 157 -1.91 -4.11 17.55
N THR A 158 -2.40 -5.32 17.33
CA THR A 158 -2.44 -6.37 18.36
C THR A 158 -1.24 -7.32 18.30
N GLU A 159 -0.44 -7.26 17.24
CA GLU A 159 0.65 -8.19 16.92
C GLU A 159 0.20 -9.66 16.87
N LYS A 160 -1.03 -9.90 16.41
CA LYS A 160 -1.66 -11.23 16.36
C LYS A 160 -2.07 -11.61 14.94
N TRP A 161 -2.13 -12.92 14.73
CA TRP A 161 -2.69 -13.54 13.53
C TRP A 161 -4.18 -13.76 13.70
N TYR A 162 -4.93 -13.39 12.68
CA TYR A 162 -6.36 -13.64 12.55
C TYR A 162 -6.62 -14.48 11.31
N LYS A 163 -7.64 -15.33 11.36
CA LYS A 163 -8.18 -15.95 10.14
C LYS A 163 -8.86 -14.88 9.32
N VAL A 164 -8.59 -14.87 8.02
CA VAL A 164 -9.14 -13.86 7.10
C VAL A 164 -10.66 -13.86 7.15
N GLU A 165 -11.28 -15.03 7.14
CA GLU A 165 -12.75 -15.21 7.19
C GLU A 165 -13.42 -14.61 8.43
N ASP A 166 -12.68 -14.47 9.54
CA ASP A 166 -13.23 -13.95 10.79
C ASP A 166 -13.26 -12.41 10.82
N VAL A 167 -12.38 -11.76 10.04
CA VAL A 167 -12.12 -10.31 10.12
C VAL A 167 -12.41 -9.56 8.83
N ILE A 168 -12.20 -10.19 7.67
CA ILE A 168 -12.49 -9.62 6.34
C ILE A 168 -13.76 -10.27 5.81
N LYS A 169 -14.90 -9.67 6.17
CA LYS A 169 -16.25 -10.20 5.82
C LYS A 169 -16.65 -9.92 4.38
N GLU A 170 -16.09 -8.88 3.77
CA GLU A 170 -16.32 -8.53 2.37
C GLU A 170 -14.98 -8.40 1.68
N VAL A 171 -14.61 -9.42 0.90
CA VAL A 171 -13.65 -9.20 -0.17
C VAL A 171 -14.35 -8.29 -1.15
N VAL A 172 -13.98 -7.01 -1.19
CA VAL A 172 -14.59 -6.02 -2.09
C VAL A 172 -14.33 -6.44 -3.54
N VAL A 173 -15.21 -7.29 -4.07
CA VAL A 173 -15.32 -7.61 -5.49
C VAL A 173 -16.16 -6.51 -6.11
N ILE A 174 -15.58 -5.33 -6.35
CA ILE A 174 -16.22 -4.34 -7.22
C ILE A 174 -16.21 -4.93 -8.63
N LYS A 175 -17.38 -5.37 -9.11
CA LYS A 175 -17.59 -5.57 -10.55
C LYS A 175 -17.27 -4.22 -11.22
N ILE A 176 -16.29 -4.24 -12.13
CA ILE A 176 -16.00 -3.09 -13.00
C ILE A 176 -17.15 -2.99 -14.00
#